data_AF-A0A0L0G413-F1
#
_entry.id   AF-A0A0L0G413-F1
#
_cell.length_a   1.000
_cell.length_b   1.000
_cell.length_c   1.000
_cell.angle_alpha   90.00
_cell.angle_beta   90.00
_cell.angle_gamma   90.00
#
_symmetry.space_group_name_H-M   'P 1'
#
loop_
_entity.id
_entity.type
_entity.pdbx_description
1 polymer ?
#
loop_
_entity_poly.entity_id
_entity_poly.type
_entity_poly.pdbx_seq_one_letter_code
_entity_poly.pdbx_strand_id
1 'polypeptide(L)'
;MFKRSSYKLDSVAADFVGDHKDPITVSDIFDGYETSLDTKSTLYTDVGLYCVKDSALVHVLAHKVTALIYLVELSRECSVSIDTIRIAGQQHRVFSNMYQTFAPRGIILNYPKAMHVSGRDTLGECQRS
;
A
#
# COMPACT_ATOMS: atom_id res chain seq x y z
N MET A 1 -0.88 12.25 8.56
CA MET A 1 -0.61 11.96 7.13
C MET A 1 0.45 12.94 6.65
N PHE A 2 1.60 12.45 6.19
CA PHE A 2 2.72 13.31 5.81
C PHE A 2 2.44 13.92 4.44
N LYS A 3 2.27 15.25 4.39
CA LYS A 3 2.16 15.99 3.13
C LYS A 3 3.56 16.37 2.68
N ARG A 4 3.96 15.90 1.50
CA ARG A 4 5.26 16.21 0.88
C ARG A 4 5.05 16.89 -0.46
N SER A 5 6.03 17.70 -0.86
CA SER A 5 6.05 18.37 -2.17
C SER A 5 6.33 17.39 -3.31
N SER A 6 7.06 16.32 -3.04
CA SER A 6 7.40 15.24 -3.98
C SER A 6 7.28 13.89 -3.29
N TYR A 7 6.73 12.91 -4.01
CA TYR A 7 6.65 11.50 -3.59
C TYR A 7 7.61 10.60 -4.35
N LYS A 8 8.61 11.18 -5.03
CA LYS A 8 9.69 10.41 -5.65
C LYS A 8 10.50 9.72 -4.54
N LEU A 9 10.94 8.49 -4.81
CA LEU A 9 11.68 7.66 -3.85
C LEU A 9 12.87 8.42 -3.24
N ASP A 10 13.63 9.15 -4.05
CA ASP A 10 14.79 9.93 -3.60
C ASP A 10 14.43 11.03 -2.59
N SER A 11 13.35 11.79 -2.83
CA SER A 11 12.89 12.83 -1.89
C SER A 11 12.40 12.23 -0.57
N VAL A 12 11.70 11.08 -0.64
CA VAL A 12 11.19 10.39 0.55
C VAL A 12 12.32 9.71 1.32
N ALA A 13 13.28 9.10 0.63
CA ALA A 13 14.45 8.48 1.23
C ALA A 13 15.34 9.49 1.96
N ALA A 14 15.59 10.65 1.34
CA ALA A 14 16.33 11.74 1.96
C ALA A 14 15.65 12.22 3.26
N ASP A 15 14.33 12.39 3.25
CA ASP A 15 13.57 12.86 4.40
C ASP A 15 13.49 11.85 5.56
N PHE A 16 13.35 10.55 5.25
CA PHE A 16 13.12 9.52 6.27
C PHE A 16 14.38 8.77 6.69
N VAL A 17 15.31 8.52 5.77
CA VAL A 17 16.51 7.70 5.97
C VAL A 17 17.79 8.55 5.97
N GLY A 18 17.78 9.69 5.27
CA GLY A 18 18.98 10.51 5.05
C GLY A 18 19.95 9.89 4.03
N ASP A 19 19.48 8.91 3.27
CA ASP A 19 20.23 8.25 2.19
C ASP A 19 19.64 8.65 0.84
N HIS A 20 20.50 8.68 -0.17
CA HIS A 20 20.18 9.09 -1.53
C HIS A 20 20.30 7.93 -2.49
N LYS A 21 19.42 7.97 -3.50
CA LYS A 21 19.44 7.02 -4.61
C LYS A 21 20.66 7.29 -5.51
N ASP A 22 21.27 6.23 -6.04
CA ASP A 22 22.38 6.40 -6.99
C ASP A 22 21.86 7.01 -8.31
N PRO A 23 22.57 7.99 -8.89
CA PRO A 23 22.12 8.70 -10.08
C PRO A 23 22.36 7.85 -11.33
N ILE A 24 21.44 6.93 -11.62
CA ILE A 24 21.39 6.19 -12.89
C ILE A 24 20.21 6.69 -13.72
N THR A 25 20.45 7.02 -14.99
CA THR A 25 19.43 7.43 -15.95
C THR A 25 18.83 6.22 -16.65
N VAL A 26 17.62 6.35 -17.17
CA VAL A 26 16.95 5.27 -17.92
C VAL A 26 17.75 4.83 -19.15
N SER A 27 18.47 5.75 -19.81
CA SER A 27 19.39 5.44 -20.91
C SER A 27 20.48 4.45 -20.49
N ASP A 28 21.11 4.72 -19.35
CA ASP A 28 22.25 3.95 -18.84
C ASP A 28 21.86 2.51 -18.51
N ILE A 29 20.59 2.28 -18.17
CA ILE A 29 20.04 0.94 -17.93
C ILE A 29 19.95 0.15 -19.24
N PHE A 30 19.50 0.79 -20.32
CA PHE A 30 19.41 0.15 -21.64
C PHE A 30 20.80 -0.10 -22.23
N ASP A 31 21.69 0.89 -22.14
CA ASP A 31 23.08 0.77 -22.58
C ASP A 31 23.83 -0.33 -21.80
N GLY A 32 23.58 -0.42 -20.49
CA GLY A 32 24.12 -1.48 -19.63
C GLY A 32 23.62 -2.87 -20.02
N TYR A 33 22.37 -3.01 -20.49
CA TYR A 33 21.82 -4.27 -20.97
C TYR A 33 22.41 -4.68 -22.32
N GLU A 34 22.53 -3.77 -23.28
CA GLU A 34 23.15 -4.07 -24.58
C GLU A 34 24.63 -4.46 -24.45
N THR A 35 25.35 -3.74 -23.59
CA THR A 35 26.78 -4.00 -23.35
C THR A 35 27.01 -5.25 -22.49
N SER A 36 25.98 -5.79 -21.81
CA SER A 36 26.11 -7.02 -21.00
C SER A 36 26.45 -8.28 -21.81
N LEU A 37 26.24 -8.23 -23.13
CA LEU A 37 26.61 -9.30 -24.05
C LEU A 37 28.13 -9.37 -24.28
N ASP A 38 28.85 -8.27 -24.03
CA ASP A 38 30.31 -8.25 -24.01
C ASP A 38 30.83 -8.54 -22.60
N THR A 39 31.71 -9.53 -22.48
CA THR A 39 32.12 -10.22 -21.24
C THR A 39 32.85 -9.33 -20.19
N LYS A 40 32.89 -8.00 -20.37
CA LYS A 40 33.62 -7.04 -19.52
C LYS A 40 32.86 -5.73 -19.25
N SER A 41 31.53 -5.72 -19.31
CA SER A 41 30.79 -4.49 -18.99
C SER A 41 30.66 -4.26 -17.47
N THR A 42 31.37 -3.25 -16.96
CA THR A 42 31.23 -2.76 -15.57
C THR A 42 29.85 -2.11 -15.36
N LEU A 43 29.26 -1.52 -16.42
CA LEU A 43 27.96 -0.84 -16.37
C LEU A 43 26.81 -1.78 -15.96
N TYR A 44 26.82 -3.03 -16.43
CA TYR A 44 25.80 -4.00 -16.02
C TYR A 44 25.86 -4.29 -14.52
N THR A 45 27.07 -4.32 -13.94
CA THR A 45 27.27 -4.54 -12.50
C THR A 45 26.78 -3.34 -11.70
N ASP A 46 27.03 -2.12 -12.18
CA ASP A 46 26.56 -0.88 -11.54
C ASP A 46 25.03 -0.77 -11.53
N VAL A 47 24.38 -1.12 -12.65
CA VAL A 47 22.90 -1.20 -12.74
C VAL A 47 22.35 -2.26 -11.79
N GLY A 48 23.02 -3.41 -11.66
CA GLY A 48 22.66 -4.45 -10.70
C GLY A 48 22.74 -3.96 -9.24
N LEU A 49 23.82 -3.26 -8.88
CA LEU A 49 24.01 -2.69 -7.54
C LEU A 49 22.92 -1.66 -7.22
N TYR A 50 22.59 -0.82 -8.20
CA TYR A 50 21.52 0.17 -8.11
C TYR A 50 20.15 -0.48 -7.80
N CYS A 51 19.79 -1.55 -8.51
CA CYS A 51 18.53 -2.27 -8.28
C CYS A 51 18.45 -2.86 -6.86
N VAL A 52 19.58 -3.38 -6.35
CA VAL A 52 19.67 -3.90 -4.98
C VAL A 52 19.51 -2.76 -3.96
N LYS A 53 20.18 -1.62 -4.18
CA LYS A 53 20.08 -0.45 -3.30
C LYS A 53 18.66 0.11 -3.24
N ASP A 54 17.98 0.27 -4.37
CA ASP A 54 16.59 0.74 -4.43
C ASP A 54 15.64 -0.19 -3.64
N SER A 55 15.83 -1.50 -3.78
CA SER A 55 15.03 -2.51 -3.07
C SER A 55 15.28 -2.47 -1.55
N ALA A 56 16.54 -2.35 -1.14
CA ALA A 56 16.92 -2.22 0.26
C ALA A 56 16.36 -0.94 0.89
N LEU A 57 16.40 0.17 0.15
CA LEU A 57 15.90 1.47 0.60
C LEU A 57 14.39 1.44 0.85
N VAL A 58 13.62 0.83 -0.05
CA VAL A 58 12.16 0.62 0.12
C VAL A 58 11.88 -0.26 1.34
N HIS A 59 12.69 -1.31 1.56
CA HIS A 59 12.53 -2.18 2.72
C HIS A 59 12.73 -1.43 4.05
N VAL A 60 13.80 -0.62 4.14
CA VAL A 60 14.06 0.22 5.33
C VAL A 60 12.95 1.25 5.53
N LEU A 61 12.47 1.87 4.45
CA LEU A 61 11.38 2.84 4.51
C LEU A 61 10.08 2.19 5.01
N ALA A 62 9.73 1.00 4.49
CA ALA A 62 8.56 0.24 4.92
C ALA A 62 8.60 -0.09 6.42
N HIS A 63 9.79 -0.40 6.94
CA HIS A 63 10.00 -0.63 8.37
C HIS A 63 9.88 0.66 9.19
N LYS A 64 10.44 1.79 8.72
CA LYS A 64 10.35 3.09 9.43
C LYS A 64 8.93 3.64 9.49
N VAL A 65 8.14 3.45 8.43
CA VAL A 65 6.73 3.88 8.40
C VAL A 65 5.83 2.87 9.15
N THR A 66 6.36 1.69 9.47
CA THR A 66 5.63 0.61 10.16
C THR A 66 4.32 0.24 9.44
N ALA A 67 4.32 0.34 8.10
CA ALA A 67 3.11 0.31 7.30
C ALA A 67 2.34 -1.01 7.41
N LEU A 68 3.06 -2.14 7.48
CA LEU A 68 2.45 -3.47 7.62
C LEU A 68 1.75 -3.65 8.96
N ILE A 69 2.39 -3.24 10.07
CA ILE A 69 1.79 -3.34 11.40
C ILE A 69 0.55 -2.46 11.47
N TYR A 70 0.59 -1.25 10.91
CA TYR A 70 -0.57 -0.38 10.83
C TYR A 70 -1.74 -1.04 10.07
N LEU A 71 -1.47 -1.70 8.94
CA LEU A 71 -2.51 -2.40 8.16
C LEU A 71 -3.09 -3.59 8.92
N VAL A 72 -2.27 -4.34 9.65
CA VAL A 72 -2.71 -5.49 10.46
C VAL A 72 -3.57 -5.04 11.64
N GLU A 73 -3.09 -4.08 12.43
CA GLU A 73 -3.85 -3.54 13.56
C GLU A 73 -5.17 -2.94 13.08
N LEU A 74 -5.15 -2.27 11.93
CA LEU A 74 -6.37 -1.73 11.36
C LEU A 74 -7.35 -2.81 10.86
N SER A 75 -6.84 -3.90 10.30
CA SER A 75 -7.65 -5.06 9.91
C SER A 75 -8.34 -5.69 11.10
N ARG A 76 -7.64 -5.76 12.24
CA ARG A 76 -8.19 -6.27 13.50
C ARG A 76 -9.29 -5.35 14.05
N GLU A 77 -9.08 -4.04 14.08
CA GLU A 77 -10.06 -3.08 14.61
C GLU A 77 -11.34 -3.01 13.76
N CYS A 78 -11.22 -3.07 12.44
CA CYS A 78 -12.37 -2.97 11.55
C CYS A 78 -12.99 -4.33 11.18
N SER A 79 -12.42 -5.45 11.66
CA SER A 79 -12.75 -6.85 11.31
C SER A 79 -13.02 -7.07 9.81
N VAL A 80 -12.17 -6.48 8.97
CA VAL A 80 -12.21 -6.61 7.51
C VAL A 80 -10.83 -7.00 7.01
N SER A 81 -10.77 -7.65 5.84
CA SER A 81 -9.50 -8.05 5.24
C SER A 81 -8.62 -6.83 4.91
N ILE A 82 -7.30 -7.04 4.93
CA ILE A 82 -6.30 -6.00 4.63
C ILE A 82 -6.51 -5.45 3.20
N ASP A 83 -6.83 -6.31 2.23
CA ASP A 83 -7.10 -5.86 0.85
C ASP A 83 -8.29 -4.93 0.75
N THR A 84 -9.37 -5.23 1.49
CA THR A 84 -10.54 -4.38 1.53
C THR A 84 -10.23 -3.02 2.16
N ILE A 85 -9.39 -2.97 3.21
CA ILE A 85 -8.95 -1.69 3.80
C ILE A 85 -8.09 -0.86 2.85
N ARG A 86 -7.22 -1.53 2.08
CA ARG A 86 -6.28 -0.87 1.17
C ARG A 86 -6.96 -0.32 -0.08
N ILE A 87 -7.93 -1.05 -0.63
CA ILE A 87 -8.62 -0.69 -1.87
C ILE A 87 -9.84 0.21 -1.58
N ALA A 88 -10.56 -0.04 -0.49
CA ALA A 88 -11.74 0.74 -0.15
C ALA A 88 -11.40 2.07 0.51
N GLY A 89 -12.31 3.03 0.38
CA GLY A 89 -12.18 4.33 1.04
C GLY A 89 -12.35 4.25 2.56
N GLN A 90 -12.04 5.37 3.22
CA GLN A 90 -12.13 5.49 4.69
C GLN A 90 -13.52 5.17 5.24
N GLN A 91 -14.57 5.44 4.46
CA GLN A 91 -15.95 5.20 4.85
C GLN A 91 -16.20 3.72 5.17
N HIS A 92 -15.62 2.80 4.39
CA HIS A 92 -15.88 1.38 4.57
C HIS A 92 -15.37 0.88 5.94
N ARG A 93 -14.25 1.41 6.42
CA ARG A 93 -13.71 1.14 7.77
C ARG A 93 -14.70 1.55 8.87
N VAL A 94 -15.25 2.75 8.77
CA VAL A 94 -16.19 3.30 9.75
C VAL A 94 -17.47 2.48 9.77
N PHE A 95 -18.02 2.15 8.60
CA PHE A 95 -19.24 1.37 8.51
C PHE A 95 -19.07 -0.05 9.06
N SER A 96 -18.01 -0.76 8.71
CA SER A 96 -17.76 -2.13 9.24
C SER A 96 -17.66 -2.15 10.76
N ASN A 97 -17.03 -1.14 11.36
CA ASN A 97 -16.97 -1.02 12.81
C ASN A 97 -18.34 -0.68 13.43
N MET A 98 -19.11 0.22 12.81
CA MET A 98 -20.48 0.54 13.25
C MET A 98 -21.36 -0.71 13.21
N TYR A 99 -21.34 -1.49 12.13
CA TYR A 99 -22.12 -2.72 12.04
C TYR A 99 -21.80 -3.70 13.17
N GLN A 100 -20.52 -3.93 13.49
CA GLN A 100 -20.13 -4.78 14.61
C GLN A 100 -20.63 -4.27 15.96
N THR A 101 -20.67 -2.94 16.15
CA THR A 101 -21.04 -2.31 17.41
C THR A 101 -22.56 -2.25 17.62
N PHE A 102 -23.34 -2.10 16.55
CA PHE A 102 -24.79 -1.90 16.59
C PHE A 102 -25.60 -3.19 16.36
N ALA A 103 -25.07 -4.16 15.61
CA ALA A 103 -25.70 -5.47 15.39
C ALA A 103 -26.08 -6.21 16.70
N PRO A 104 -25.20 -6.38 17.71
CA PRO A 104 -25.57 -7.06 18.95
C PRO A 104 -26.57 -6.28 19.80
N ARG A 105 -26.74 -4.97 19.55
CA ARG A 105 -27.70 -4.11 20.26
C ARG A 105 -29.07 -4.05 19.56
N GLY A 106 -29.24 -4.75 18.43
CA GLY A 106 -30.48 -4.71 17.66
C GLY A 106 -30.77 -3.36 17.00
N ILE A 107 -29.74 -2.52 16.79
CA ILE A 107 -29.89 -1.18 16.19
C ILE A 107 -29.68 -1.29 14.67
N ILE A 108 -30.64 -0.76 13.90
CA ILE A 108 -30.58 -0.72 12.44
C ILE A 108 -29.93 0.58 11.98
N LEU A 109 -28.86 0.47 11.19
CA LEU A 109 -28.21 1.62 10.58
C LEU A 109 -28.95 2.04 9.30
N ASN A 110 -29.45 3.27 9.28
CA ASN A 110 -29.99 3.88 8.06
C ASN A 110 -28.85 4.41 7.20
N TYR A 111 -28.60 3.77 6.07
CA TYR A 111 -27.57 4.21 5.12
C TYR A 111 -28.18 5.18 4.09
N PRO A 112 -27.52 6.32 3.81
CA PRO A 112 -28.00 7.27 2.79
C PRO A 112 -27.87 6.67 1.39
N LYS A 113 -28.97 6.65 0.63
CA LYS A 113 -29.10 6.06 -0.72
C LYS A 113 -28.00 6.42 -1.74
N ALA A 114 -27.23 7.49 -1.51
CA ALA A 114 -26.16 7.95 -2.40
C ALA A 114 -24.94 7.01 -2.46
N MET A 115 -24.83 6.01 -1.58
CA MET A 115 -23.69 5.08 -1.50
C MET A 115 -24.04 3.64 -1.96
N HIS A 116 -25.12 3.46 -2.74
CA HIS A 116 -25.48 2.16 -3.30
C HIS A 116 -24.48 1.75 -4.40
N VAL A 117 -23.39 1.08 -4.02
CA VAL A 117 -22.61 0.28 -4.97
C VAL A 117 -23.34 -1.06 -5.12
N SER A 118 -23.79 -1.31 -6.34
CA SER A 118 -24.53 -2.48 -6.79
C SER A 118 -23.95 -3.80 -6.27
N GLY A 119 -24.84 -4.67 -5.74
CA GLY A 119 -24.66 -6.12 -5.72
C GLY A 119 -24.24 -6.76 -4.39
N ARG A 120 -25.22 -7.05 -3.53
CA ARG A 120 -25.44 -8.37 -2.86
C ARG A 120 -26.57 -8.25 -1.83
N ASP A 121 -27.80 -8.15 -2.33
CA ASP A 121 -29.02 -8.41 -1.56
C ASP A 121 -29.25 -9.93 -1.47
N THR A 122 -28.49 -10.65 -0.65
CA THR A 122 -28.76 -12.09 -0.36
C THR A 122 -28.33 -12.52 1.05
N LEU A 123 -28.51 -11.66 2.07
CA LEU A 123 -28.39 -12.09 3.48
C LEU A 123 -29.61 -11.66 4.30
N GLY A 124 -30.80 -11.73 3.69
CA GLY A 124 -32.10 -11.49 4.33
C GLY A 124 -32.98 -12.74 4.50
N GLU A 125 -32.57 -13.90 3.97
CA GLU A 125 -33.36 -15.14 4.01
C GLU A 125 -32.67 -16.23 4.84
N CYS A 126 -32.35 -15.95 6.10
CA CYS A 126 -32.16 -17.02 7.07
C CYS A 126 -32.30 -16.44 8.47
N GLN A 127 -33.54 -16.39 9.00
CA GLN A 127 -33.93 -16.52 10.42
C GLN A 127 -35.44 -16.21 10.51
N ARG A 128 -36.25 -17.09 9.93
CA ARG A 128 -37.66 -17.30 10.30
C ARG A 128 -37.97 -18.78 10.07
N SER A 129 -37.67 -19.59 11.08
CA SER A 129 -38.30 -20.87 11.38
C SER A 129 -38.12 -21.18 12.86
#